data_AF-A0A4W5JZM2-F1
#
_entry.id   AF-A0A4W5JZM2-F1
#
_cell.length_a   1.000
_cell.length_b   1.000
_cell.length_c   1.000
_cell.angle_alpha   90.00
_cell.angle_beta   90.00
_cell.angle_gamma   90.00
#
_symmetry.space_group_name_H-M   'P 1'
#
loop_
_entity.id
_entity.type
_entity.pdbx_description
1 polymer ?
#
loop_
_entity_poly.entity_id
_entity_poly.type
_entity_poly.pdbx_seq_one_letter_code
_entity_poly.pdbx_strand_id
1 'polypeptide(L)'
;HVGVELWSRWSVETDRKPFCLTVLCVCVLQVLSGLGVCGGWRFVDVLGLEDEGVSSVPSPSCALMLLFPLTQQHESFRQQQAGKVSGGTGLYFLKQTVVNSCGTVALLHAVANNPTHIEYGE
;
A
#
# COMPACT_ATOMS: atom_id res chain seq x y z
N HIS A 1 -11.78 -6.01 -9.18
CA HIS A 1 -11.88 -6.22 -7.72
C HIS A 1 -10.51 -5.97 -7.14
N VAL A 2 -10.20 -4.72 -6.80
CA VAL A 2 -8.92 -4.34 -6.22
C VAL A 2 -8.94 -4.82 -4.77
N GLY A 3 -8.18 -5.87 -4.47
CA GLY A 3 -8.07 -6.42 -3.12
C GLY A 3 -7.41 -5.41 -2.20
N VAL A 4 -8.22 -4.72 -1.40
CA VAL A 4 -7.74 -3.86 -0.31
C VAL A 4 -7.40 -4.77 0.87
N GLU A 5 -6.20 -5.33 0.87
CA GLU A 5 -5.67 -5.98 2.08
C GLU A 5 -4.17 -5.69 2.21
N LEU A 6 -3.88 -4.53 2.78
CA LEU A 6 -2.51 -4.04 2.92
C LEU A 6 -2.34 -3.23 4.21
N TRP A 7 -2.55 -3.88 5.35
CA TRP A 7 -2.39 -3.26 6.67
C TRP A 7 -1.24 -3.89 7.45
N SER A 8 -0.04 -3.39 7.14
CA SER A 8 1.23 -3.72 7.78
C SER A 8 1.44 -2.85 9.03
N ARG A 9 2.11 -3.41 10.04
CA ARG A 9 2.19 -2.94 11.44
C ARG A 9 3.12 -1.74 11.59
N TRP A 10 2.57 -0.55 11.88
CA TRP A 10 3.30 0.57 12.49
C TRP A 10 2.96 0.62 13.97
N SER A 11 3.96 0.52 14.84
CA SER A 11 3.77 0.59 16.29
C SER A 11 4.68 1.69 16.85
N VAL A 12 4.00 2.70 17.39
CA VAL A 12 4.46 3.75 18.32
C VAL A 12 5.12 5.01 17.70
N GLU A 13 4.59 6.15 18.16
CA GLU A 13 5.19 7.49 18.17
C GLU A 13 4.93 8.48 17.00
N THR A 14 3.67 8.72 16.62
CA THR A 14 3.29 10.10 16.20
C THR A 14 1.83 10.35 16.55
N ASP A 15 1.62 10.94 17.72
CA ASP A 15 0.46 11.78 18.00
C ASP A 15 0.48 12.94 16.97
N ARG A 16 -0.62 13.15 16.23
CA ARG A 16 -0.83 14.17 15.18
C ARG A 16 -0.28 13.94 13.75
N LYS A 17 -0.73 12.91 13.05
CA LYS A 17 -0.97 13.08 11.60
C LYS A 17 -2.38 12.61 11.23
N PRO A 18 -3.24 13.48 10.69
CA PRO A 18 -4.48 13.02 10.08
C PRO A 18 -4.13 12.07 8.92
N PHE A 19 -4.99 11.09 8.70
CA PHE A 19 -4.91 10.05 7.66
C PHE A 19 -4.10 10.47 6.43
N CYS A 20 -3.02 9.75 6.14
CA CYS A 20 -2.27 9.92 4.90
C CYS A 20 -2.51 8.67 4.04
N LEU A 21 -3.25 8.85 2.96
CA LEU A 21 -3.44 7.83 1.93
C LEU A 21 -2.54 8.15 0.75
N THR A 22 -1.96 7.11 0.17
CA THR A 22 -1.02 7.28 -0.94
C THR A 22 -1.30 6.27 -2.04
N VAL A 23 -1.45 6.73 -3.28
CA VAL A 23 -1.72 5.90 -4.47
C VAL A 23 -0.50 5.83 -5.37
N LEU A 24 -0.26 4.67 -5.99
CA LEU A 24 0.73 4.51 -7.05
C LEU A 24 0.16 4.97 -8.40
N CYS A 25 0.82 5.95 -9.03
CA CYS A 25 0.40 6.78 -10.17
C CYS A 25 1.59 7.06 -11.11
N VAL A 26 1.40 7.65 -12.30
CA VAL A 26 2.47 7.96 -13.27
C VAL A 26 3.35 9.20 -12.89
N CYS A 27 4.66 9.17 -13.22
CA CYS A 27 5.86 10.01 -12.93
C CYS A 27 6.83 9.42 -11.85
N VAL A 28 8.14 9.75 -11.75
CA VAL A 28 9.19 8.91 -11.06
C VAL A 28 9.49 9.24 -9.57
N LEU A 29 9.73 8.21 -8.72
CA LEU A 29 10.30 8.32 -7.36
C LEU A 29 11.61 7.48 -7.19
N GLN A 30 12.60 8.01 -6.46
CA GLN A 30 13.93 7.38 -6.26
C GLN A 30 13.90 5.96 -5.63
N VAL A 31 12.98 5.68 -4.69
CA VAL A 31 12.89 4.36 -4.05
C VAL A 31 12.42 3.29 -5.03
N LEU A 32 11.52 3.64 -5.96
CA LEU A 32 11.04 2.73 -7.00
C LEU A 32 12.15 2.39 -7.98
N SER A 33 12.98 3.37 -8.35
CA SER A 33 14.17 3.12 -9.18
C SER A 33 15.15 2.16 -8.49
N GLY A 34 15.34 2.27 -7.17
CA GLY A 34 16.16 1.33 -6.41
C GLY A 34 15.60 -0.10 -6.37
N LEU A 35 14.30 -0.29 -6.63
CA LEU A 35 13.65 -1.59 -6.76
C LEU A 35 13.64 -2.11 -8.22
N GLY A 36 14.31 -1.41 -9.14
CA GLY A 36 14.34 -1.77 -10.56
C GLY A 36 13.06 -1.42 -11.32
N VAL A 37 12.15 -0.64 -10.74
CA VAL A 37 10.93 -0.19 -11.44
C VAL A 37 11.32 0.83 -12.50
N CYS A 38 11.00 0.48 -13.74
CA CYS A 38 11.11 1.32 -14.92
C CYS A 38 9.72 1.77 -15.40
N GLY A 39 9.68 2.82 -16.20
CA GLY A 39 8.43 3.52 -16.49
C GLY A 39 8.03 4.40 -15.30
N GLY A 40 7.60 5.63 -15.58
CA GLY A 40 7.41 6.62 -14.54
C GLY A 40 6.26 6.24 -13.61
N TRP A 41 6.52 5.58 -12.50
CA TRP A 41 5.57 5.35 -11.40
C TRP A 41 6.03 6.11 -10.13
N ARG A 42 5.08 6.71 -9.41
CA ARG A 42 5.24 7.53 -8.20
C ARG A 42 4.06 7.35 -7.28
N PHE A 43 4.29 7.75 -6.05
CA PHE A 43 3.25 7.94 -5.07
C PHE A 43 2.64 9.34 -5.18
N VAL A 44 1.32 9.41 -5.09
CA VAL A 44 0.55 10.66 -4.97
C VAL A 44 -0.33 10.56 -3.73
N ASP A 45 -0.45 11.67 -3.00
CA ASP A 45 -1.35 11.74 -1.86
C ASP A 45 -2.80 11.77 -2.33
N VAL A 46 -3.64 11.04 -1.60
CA VAL A 46 -5.10 11.11 -1.76
C VAL A 46 -5.63 11.97 -0.64
N LEU A 47 -6.18 13.14 -1.00
CA LEU A 47 -6.63 14.14 -0.03
C LEU A 47 -7.96 13.77 0.64
N GLY A 48 -8.73 12.88 0.04
CA GLY A 48 -10.03 12.42 0.52
C GLY A 48 -10.48 11.15 -0.19
N LEU A 49 -11.31 10.36 0.49
CA LEU A 49 -11.88 9.11 -0.05
C LEU A 49 -13.27 9.32 -0.68
N GLU A 50 -13.80 10.53 -0.57
CA GLU A 50 -14.96 11.00 -1.30
C GLU A 50 -14.65 11.22 -2.79
N ASP A 51 -15.71 11.28 -3.60
CA ASP A 51 -15.60 11.31 -5.06
C ASP A 51 -14.68 12.42 -5.58
N GLU A 52 -14.72 13.62 -4.99
CA GLU A 52 -13.84 14.73 -5.39
C GLU A 52 -12.37 14.45 -5.06
N GLY A 53 -12.09 13.88 -3.88
CA GLY A 53 -10.73 13.52 -3.46
C GLY A 53 -10.14 12.43 -4.35
N VAL A 54 -10.92 11.40 -4.69
CA VAL A 54 -10.49 10.30 -5.55
C VAL A 54 -10.36 10.75 -7.02
N SER A 55 -11.23 11.65 -7.49
CA SER A 55 -11.18 12.17 -8.87
C SER A 55 -9.91 12.98 -9.17
N SER A 56 -9.25 13.51 -8.13
CA SER A 56 -7.97 14.22 -8.27
C SER A 56 -6.77 13.30 -8.48
N VAL A 57 -6.92 11.99 -8.24
CA VAL A 57 -5.87 10.99 -8.39
C VAL A 57 -5.64 10.73 -9.88
N PRO A 58 -4.41 10.90 -10.41
CA PRO A 58 -4.18 10.70 -11.83
C PRO A 58 -4.33 9.22 -12.22
N SER A 59 -4.82 9.02 -13.44
CA SER A 59 -5.04 7.71 -14.05
C SER A 59 -4.00 7.45 -15.16
N PRO A 60 -3.47 6.22 -15.30
CA PRO A 60 -3.81 5.02 -14.55
C PRO A 60 -3.20 4.97 -13.14
N SER A 61 -3.89 4.30 -12.22
CA SER A 61 -3.41 3.95 -10.88
C SER A 61 -3.63 2.46 -10.60
N CYS A 62 -2.74 1.84 -9.82
CA CYS A 62 -2.71 0.38 -9.66
C CYS A 62 -2.58 -0.11 -8.21
N ALA A 63 -2.31 0.78 -7.25
CA ALA A 63 -2.26 0.42 -5.83
C ALA A 63 -2.64 1.60 -4.93
N LEU A 64 -3.30 1.32 -3.81
CA LEU A 64 -3.63 2.27 -2.74
C LEU A 64 -3.01 1.78 -1.43
N MET A 65 -2.21 2.62 -0.79
CA MET A 65 -1.66 2.40 0.54
C MET A 65 -2.38 3.27 1.55
N LEU A 66 -2.88 2.66 2.62
CA LEU A 66 -3.62 3.33 3.67
C LEU A 66 -2.82 3.27 4.97
N LEU A 67 -2.33 4.43 5.42
CA LEU A 67 -1.75 4.58 6.74
C LEU A 67 -2.85 4.92 7.74
N PHE A 68 -3.01 4.08 8.75
CA PHE A 68 -3.98 4.28 9.82
C PHE A 68 -3.37 3.88 11.18
N PRO A 69 -3.76 4.56 12.28
CA PRO A 69 -3.29 4.20 13.61
C PRO A 69 -3.89 2.85 14.02
N LEU A 70 -3.03 1.93 14.45
CA LEU A 70 -3.46 0.65 14.99
C LEU A 70 -3.90 0.83 16.45
N THR A 71 -5.16 0.50 16.73
CA THR A 71 -5.70 0.40 18.08
C THR A 71 -5.78 -1.07 18.50
N GLN A 72 -5.88 -1.33 19.80
CA GLN A 72 -6.04 -2.69 20.33
C GLN A 72 -7.31 -3.38 19.80
N GLN A 73 -8.36 -2.61 19.54
CA GLN A 73 -9.59 -3.11 18.90
C GLN A 73 -9.32 -3.57 17.47
N HIS A 74 -8.54 -2.80 16.69
CA HIS A 74 -8.15 -3.19 15.33
C HIS A 74 -7.30 -4.45 15.32
N GLU A 75 -6.36 -4.62 16.26
CA GLU A 75 -5.56 -5.85 16.34
C GLU A 75 -6.41 -7.08 16.67
N SER A 76 -7.34 -6.96 17.61
CA SER A 76 -8.27 -8.03 17.98
C SER A 76 -9.16 -8.42 16.80
N PHE A 77 -9.68 -7.42 16.09
CA PHE A 77 -10.48 -7.63 14.88
C PHE A 77 -9.69 -8.32 13.76
N ARG A 78 -8.44 -7.92 13.53
CA ARG A 78 -7.54 -8.55 12.55
C ARG A 78 -7.31 -10.03 12.83
N GLN A 79 -7.09 -10.41 14.09
CA GLN A 79 -6.89 -11.82 14.45
C GLN A 79 -8.15 -12.65 14.16
N GLN A 80 -9.34 -12.09 14.39
CA GLN A 80 -10.61 -12.74 14.08
C GLN A 80 -10.88 -12.87 12.57
N GLN A 81 -10.34 -11.95 11.76
CA GLN A 81 -10.47 -11.98 10.30
C GLN A 81 -9.41 -12.85 9.62
N ALA A 82 -8.18 -12.90 10.14
CA ALA A 82 -7.06 -13.63 9.52
C ALA A 82 -7.36 -15.13 9.32
N GLY A 83 -8.22 -15.72 10.16
CA GLY A 83 -8.69 -17.11 10.01
C GLY A 83 -9.87 -17.31 9.06
N LYS A 84 -10.45 -16.23 8.53
CA LYS A 84 -11.66 -16.23 7.69
C LYS A 84 -11.38 -15.89 6.22
N VAL A 85 -10.19 -15.39 5.92
CA VAL A 85 -9.78 -15.03 4.55
C VAL A 85 -9.07 -16.22 3.92
N SER A 86 -9.68 -16.82 2.90
CA SER A 86 -8.99 -17.74 2.00
C SER A 86 -8.11 -16.92 1.06
N GLY A 87 -6.79 -17.08 1.12
CA GLY A 87 -5.86 -16.35 0.25
C GLY A 87 -6.22 -16.55 -1.22
N GLY A 88 -6.29 -15.44 -1.97
CA GLY A 88 -6.51 -15.48 -3.41
C GLY A 88 -5.33 -16.15 -4.13
N THR A 89 -5.61 -17.00 -5.11
CA THR A 89 -4.56 -17.60 -5.95
C THR A 89 -3.87 -16.52 -6.79
N GLY A 90 -2.53 -16.48 -6.79
CA GLY A 90 -1.75 -15.52 -7.57
C GLY A 90 -1.44 -14.19 -6.89
N LEU A 91 -1.80 -14.02 -5.61
CA LEU A 91 -1.37 -12.86 -4.82
C LEU A 91 0.01 -13.08 -4.23
N TYR A 92 0.89 -12.08 -4.35
CA TYR A 92 2.15 -12.03 -3.62
C TYR A 92 1.91 -11.43 -2.23
N PHE A 93 2.17 -12.22 -1.19
CA PHE A 93 2.01 -11.78 0.20
C PHE A 93 3.27 -12.03 1.01
N LEU A 94 3.85 -10.95 1.52
CA LEU A 94 4.97 -10.95 2.45
C LEU A 94 4.52 -10.56 3.87
N LYS A 95 4.81 -11.40 4.86
CA LYS A 95 4.59 -11.09 6.27
C LYS A 95 5.70 -10.16 6.79
N GLN A 96 5.31 -9.05 7.40
CA GLN A 96 6.25 -8.18 8.12
C GLN A 96 6.80 -8.88 9.37
N THR A 97 8.12 -9.00 9.46
CA THR A 97 8.83 -9.54 10.63
C THR A 97 9.68 -8.50 11.34
N VAL A 98 10.07 -7.43 10.64
CA VAL A 98 10.90 -6.34 11.18
C VAL A 98 10.02 -5.18 11.65
N VAL A 99 10.29 -4.66 12.85
CA VAL A 99 9.56 -3.51 13.42
C VAL A 99 9.79 -2.28 12.52
N ASN A 100 8.74 -1.48 12.33
CA ASN A 100 8.76 -0.25 11.52
C ASN A 100 9.09 -0.42 10.02
N SER A 101 9.05 -1.66 9.50
CA SER A 101 9.25 -1.93 8.06
C SER A 101 7.95 -1.96 7.23
N CYS A 102 6.82 -1.53 7.80
CA CYS A 102 5.51 -1.67 7.17
C CYS A 102 5.41 -0.93 5.82
N GLY A 103 6.07 0.22 5.68
CA GLY A 103 6.11 0.98 4.45
C GLY A 103 6.85 0.25 3.33
N THR A 104 7.98 -0.38 3.65
CA THR A 104 8.74 -1.20 2.68
C THR A 104 7.96 -2.46 2.29
N VAL A 105 7.33 -3.14 3.26
CA VAL A 105 6.48 -4.30 2.97
C VAL A 105 5.29 -3.89 2.09
N ALA A 106 4.69 -2.72 2.37
CA ALA A 106 3.58 -2.20 1.57
C ALA A 106 4.00 -1.87 0.14
N LEU A 107 5.17 -1.23 -0.02
CA LEU A 107 5.76 -0.94 -1.32
C LEU A 107 6.00 -2.22 -2.13
N LEU A 108 6.57 -3.26 -1.50
CA LEU A 108 6.84 -4.52 -2.17
C LEU A 108 5.54 -5.21 -2.61
N HIS A 109 4.49 -5.20 -1.78
CA HIS A 109 3.19 -5.74 -2.19
C HIS A 109 2.60 -4.95 -3.36
N ALA A 110 2.68 -3.61 -3.35
CA ALA A 110 2.17 -2.78 -4.43
C ALA A 110 2.86 -3.08 -5.77
N VAL A 111 4.19 -3.26 -5.74
CA VAL A 111 4.99 -3.55 -6.93
C VAL A 111 4.78 -4.99 -7.41
N ALA A 112 4.93 -5.98 -6.52
CA ALA A 112 4.88 -7.40 -6.88
C ALA A 112 3.49 -7.89 -7.33
N ASN A 113 2.40 -7.23 -6.90
CA ASN A 113 1.04 -7.60 -7.31
C ASN A 113 0.55 -6.89 -8.58
N ASN A 114 1.37 -6.03 -9.20
CA ASN A 114 1.02 -5.31 -10.43
C ASN A 114 1.99 -5.59 -11.61
N PRO A 115 2.37 -6.86 -11.88
CA PRO A 115 3.39 -7.18 -12.88
C PRO A 115 2.98 -6.86 -14.33
N THR A 116 1.68 -6.69 -14.61
CA THR A 116 1.18 -6.30 -15.95
C THR A 116 1.17 -4.79 -16.18
N HIS A 117 1.32 -3.99 -15.11
CA HIS A 117 1.29 -2.53 -15.16
C HIS A 117 2.66 -1.91 -14.90
N ILE A 118 3.50 -2.59 -14.11
CA ILE A 118 4.82 -2.10 -13.72
C ILE A 118 5.87 -2.79 -14.59
N GLU A 119 6.65 -1.98 -15.30
CA GLU A 119 7.81 -2.43 -16.05
C GLU A 119 9.04 -2.45 -15.15
N TYR A 120 9.95 -3.38 -15.38
CA TYR A 120 11.20 -3.49 -14.64
C TYR A 120 12.37 -3.35 -15.60
N GLY A 121 13.41 -2.63 -15.18
CA GLY A 121 14.66 -2.52 -15.93
C GLY A 121 15.46 -3.81 -15.83
N GLU A 122 16.30 -4.06 -16.85
CA GLU A 122 17.35 -5.08 -16.79
C GLU A 122 18.47 -4.69 -15.80
#